data_AF-A0A3Q2T7I2-F1
#
_entry.id   AF-A0A3Q2T7I2-F1
#
_cell.length_a   1.000
_cell.length_b   1.000
_cell.length_c   1.000
_cell.angle_alpha   90.00
_cell.angle_beta   90.00
_cell.angle_gamma   90.00
#
_symmetry.space_group_name_H-M   'P 1'
#
loop_
_entity.id
_entity.type
_entity.pdbx_description
1 polymer ?
#
loop_
_entity_poly.entity_id
_entity_poly.type
_entity_poly.pdbx_seq_one_letter_code
_entity_poly.pdbx_strand_id
1 'polypeptide(L)'
;NLKQPHCAPFIFLRLIQFPPPPLKGGITVTMEDLKCLDAGKYLNDVIIDFYLKYLIQNASAAISERSHIFSSFFYKQLTRRDNASEGGSSDSCQRQRRHQRVKTWTRHVDIFNKDFLFVPVNQEAHWYLVVICFPGLDEPQLEDWVGAAQEPDETKECKSSNDPAETLESLDPSVSMDAETGRAFRKSVWGYTAAIRHCLVFCFLYRYLQSEWEVRRGSSRDFGPDQLKSSHCQVPLQDNSSDCGLYLLQYVECFLKDPVVHFDLPLQLRKWFSRQVVRQKRDEIRNLILNLYRCLPGFEYDVRQRAIFRSHAPKLERIENAILILMILISQVKKSFQENSYFLKPMCS
;
A
#
# COMPACT_ATOMS: atom_id res chain seq x y z
N ASN A 1 -23.04 7.97 -47.14
CA ASN A 1 -22.95 8.57 -45.79
C ASN A 1 -22.47 7.56 -44.77
N LEU A 2 -21.17 7.23 -44.82
CA LEU A 2 -20.49 6.48 -43.77
C LEU A 2 -20.25 7.45 -42.61
N LYS A 3 -21.01 7.30 -41.52
CA LYS A 3 -20.77 8.04 -40.28
C LYS A 3 -19.40 7.63 -39.74
N GLN A 4 -18.49 8.60 -39.61
CA GLN A 4 -17.23 8.41 -38.89
C GLN A 4 -17.53 7.93 -37.46
N PRO A 5 -16.76 6.97 -36.90
CA PRO A 5 -16.88 6.62 -35.51
C PRO A 5 -16.39 7.82 -34.68
N HIS A 6 -17.29 8.46 -33.95
CA HIS A 6 -16.95 9.51 -33.01
C HIS A 6 -15.88 8.99 -32.04
N CYS A 7 -14.66 9.53 -32.14
CA CYS A 7 -13.59 9.31 -31.17
C CYS A 7 -14.08 9.87 -29.83
N ALA A 8 -14.25 9.02 -28.82
CA ALA A 8 -14.38 9.50 -27.45
C ALA A 8 -13.14 10.37 -27.14
N PRO A 9 -13.30 11.55 -26.51
CA PRO A 9 -12.16 12.40 -26.19
C PRO A 9 -11.15 11.61 -25.35
N PHE A 10 -9.85 11.76 -25.66
CA PHE A 10 -8.70 11.09 -25.00
C PHE A 10 -8.70 11.15 -23.46
N ILE A 11 -9.55 12.00 -22.87
CA ILE A 11 -9.66 12.31 -21.44
C ILE A 11 -10.26 11.14 -20.63
N PHE A 12 -11.15 10.32 -21.21
CA PHE A 12 -11.82 9.22 -20.49
C PHE A 12 -11.19 7.84 -20.73
N LEU A 13 -9.93 7.79 -21.18
CA LEU A 13 -9.32 6.49 -21.42
C LEU A 13 -9.03 5.79 -20.08
N ARG A 14 -9.73 4.68 -19.87
CA ARG A 14 -9.37 3.67 -18.88
C ARG A 14 -8.02 3.07 -19.24
N LEU A 15 -7.06 3.20 -18.33
CA LEU A 15 -5.74 2.59 -18.46
C LEU A 15 -5.81 1.14 -17.99
N ILE A 16 -5.95 0.95 -16.67
CA ILE A 16 -5.91 -0.38 -16.06
C ILE A 16 -7.15 -0.63 -15.21
N GLN A 17 -7.41 -1.89 -14.92
CA GLN A 17 -8.22 -2.28 -13.77
C GLN A 17 -7.40 -3.23 -12.91
N PHE A 18 -7.29 -2.92 -11.62
CA PHE A 18 -6.45 -3.67 -10.69
C PHE A 18 -7.24 -4.12 -9.45
N PRO A 19 -7.23 -5.42 -9.09
CA PRO A 19 -6.67 -6.52 -9.87
C PRO A 19 -7.43 -6.72 -11.20
N PRO A 20 -6.77 -7.31 -12.22
CA PRO A 20 -7.40 -7.56 -13.51
C PRO A 20 -8.49 -8.66 -13.40
N PRO A 21 -9.53 -8.62 -14.25
CA PRO A 21 -10.49 -9.72 -14.37
C PRO A 21 -9.78 -11.06 -14.65
N PRO A 22 -10.28 -12.19 -14.11
CA PRO A 22 -11.58 -12.40 -13.45
C PRO A 22 -11.62 -12.07 -11.94
N LEU A 23 -10.53 -11.53 -11.37
CA LEU A 23 -10.48 -11.19 -9.95
C LEU A 23 -11.50 -10.08 -9.61
N LYS A 24 -12.19 -10.25 -8.49
CA LYS A 24 -13.25 -9.32 -8.05
C LYS A 24 -12.68 -8.08 -7.36
N GLY A 25 -13.47 -7.00 -7.37
CA GLY A 25 -13.12 -5.74 -6.71
C GLY A 25 -12.06 -4.92 -7.45
N GLY A 26 -12.00 -5.03 -8.78
CA GLY A 26 -11.04 -4.27 -9.59
C GLY A 26 -11.30 -2.77 -9.54
N ILE A 27 -10.27 -2.00 -9.23
CA ILE A 27 -10.23 -0.53 -9.24
C ILE A 27 -9.80 -0.09 -10.64
N THR A 28 -10.62 0.72 -11.29
CA THR A 28 -10.31 1.28 -12.61
C THR A 28 -9.46 2.54 -12.43
N VAL A 29 -8.30 2.59 -13.07
CA VAL A 29 -7.44 3.77 -13.13
C VAL A 29 -7.52 4.35 -14.54
N THR A 30 -7.82 5.64 -14.64
CA THR A 30 -7.93 6.38 -15.91
C THR A 30 -6.72 7.28 -16.16
N MET A 31 -6.63 7.83 -17.37
CA MET A 31 -5.65 8.88 -17.69
C MET A 31 -5.80 10.13 -16.80
N GLU A 32 -7.01 10.45 -16.36
CA GLU A 32 -7.24 11.60 -15.47
C GLU A 32 -6.68 11.34 -14.07
N ASP A 33 -6.86 10.12 -13.56
CA ASP A 33 -6.27 9.72 -12.28
C ASP A 33 -4.74 9.80 -12.32
N LEU A 34 -4.12 9.40 -13.44
CA LEU A 34 -2.67 9.46 -13.60
C LEU A 34 -2.11 10.89 -13.49
N LYS A 35 -2.86 11.91 -13.91
CA LYS A 35 -2.44 13.32 -13.81
C LYS A 35 -2.31 13.81 -12.37
N CYS A 36 -2.97 13.18 -11.41
CA CYS A 36 -2.81 13.57 -10.01
C CYS A 36 -1.42 13.21 -9.43
N LEU A 37 -0.66 12.37 -10.15
CA LEU A 37 0.75 12.08 -9.84
C LEU A 37 1.71 13.17 -10.35
N ASP A 38 1.25 14.22 -11.03
CA ASP A 38 2.12 15.33 -11.43
C ASP A 38 2.62 16.10 -10.20
N ALA A 39 3.76 16.77 -10.33
CA ALA A 39 4.35 17.53 -9.22
C ALA A 39 3.38 18.59 -8.68
N GLY A 40 3.26 18.69 -7.36
CA GLY A 40 2.39 19.67 -6.70
C GLY A 40 0.88 19.36 -6.74
N LYS A 41 0.46 18.20 -7.27
CA LYS A 41 -0.95 17.78 -7.29
C LYS A 41 -1.30 16.89 -6.10
N TYR A 42 -2.49 17.08 -5.53
CA TYR A 42 -3.02 16.17 -4.51
C TYR A 42 -3.37 14.81 -5.12
N LEU A 43 -3.04 13.73 -4.44
CA LEU A 43 -3.50 12.40 -4.83
C LEU A 43 -5.01 12.26 -4.61
N ASN A 44 -5.67 11.59 -5.56
CA ASN A 44 -7.09 11.28 -5.47
C ASN A 44 -7.34 9.90 -4.84
N ASP A 45 -8.61 9.62 -4.52
CA ASP A 45 -9.04 8.35 -3.93
C ASP A 45 -8.64 7.13 -4.78
N VAL A 46 -8.72 7.25 -6.12
CA VAL A 46 -8.43 6.15 -7.04
C VAL A 46 -6.97 5.71 -6.95
N ILE A 47 -6.03 6.65 -6.96
CA ILE A 47 -4.60 6.35 -6.84
C ILE A 47 -4.25 5.81 -5.46
N ILE A 48 -4.83 6.37 -4.39
CA ILE A 48 -4.62 5.86 -3.03
C ILE A 48 -5.10 4.41 -2.92
N ASP A 49 -6.36 4.14 -3.27
CA ASP A 49 -6.95 2.81 -3.15
C ASP A 49 -6.26 1.80 -4.08
N PHE A 50 -5.90 2.21 -5.30
CA PHE A 50 -5.14 1.39 -6.24
C PHE A 50 -3.81 0.94 -5.62
N TYR A 51 -3.01 1.89 -5.14
CA TYR A 51 -1.66 1.58 -4.69
C TYR A 51 -1.68 0.80 -3.38
N LEU A 52 -2.57 1.12 -2.45
CA LEU A 52 -2.78 0.33 -1.23
C LEU A 52 -3.16 -1.12 -1.55
N LYS A 53 -4.05 -1.32 -2.54
CA LYS A 53 -4.43 -2.65 -2.99
C LYS A 53 -3.27 -3.39 -3.65
N TYR A 54 -2.43 -2.69 -4.41
CA TYR A 54 -1.21 -3.25 -4.97
C TYR A 54 -0.23 -3.68 -3.87
N LEU A 55 -0.02 -2.84 -2.84
CA LEU A 55 0.88 -3.15 -1.73
C LEU A 55 0.47 -4.41 -0.97
N ILE A 56 -0.80 -4.53 -0.58
CA ILE A 56 -1.27 -5.70 0.20
C ILE A 56 -1.26 -7.00 -0.62
N GLN A 57 -1.49 -6.92 -1.93
CA GLN A 57 -1.43 -8.10 -2.81
C GLN A 57 -0.01 -8.59 -3.09
N ASN A 58 0.99 -7.71 -2.96
CA ASN A 58 2.40 -8.06 -3.13
C ASN A 58 3.15 -8.22 -1.79
N ALA A 59 2.48 -8.01 -0.66
CA ALA A 59 3.03 -8.31 0.65
C ALA A 59 3.13 -9.84 0.86
N SER A 60 3.97 -10.28 1.80
CA SER A 60 4.05 -11.70 2.16
C SER A 60 2.70 -12.22 2.65
N ALA A 61 2.42 -13.51 2.42
CA ALA A 61 1.16 -14.12 2.85
C ALA A 61 0.93 -13.95 4.37
N ALA A 62 2.00 -14.10 5.17
CA ALA A 62 1.95 -13.91 6.61
C ALA A 62 1.45 -12.52 7.03
N ILE A 63 1.87 -11.46 6.32
CA ILE A 63 1.47 -10.08 6.64
C ILE A 63 0.10 -9.77 6.03
N SER A 64 -0.16 -10.21 4.80
CA SER A 64 -1.41 -9.91 4.10
C SER A 64 -2.62 -10.60 4.75
N GLU A 65 -2.46 -11.82 5.27
CA GLU A 65 -3.50 -12.54 5.99
C GLU A 65 -3.82 -11.94 7.35
N ARG A 66 -2.82 -11.34 8.02
CA ARG A 66 -2.98 -10.65 9.32
C ARG A 66 -3.40 -9.20 9.17
N SER A 67 -3.46 -8.68 7.95
CA SER A 67 -3.78 -7.26 7.69
C SER A 67 -5.09 -7.09 6.92
N HIS A 68 -5.74 -5.94 7.13
CA HIS A 68 -6.88 -5.50 6.33
C HIS A 68 -6.75 -4.01 6.02
N ILE A 69 -6.88 -3.65 4.75
CA ILE A 69 -6.86 -2.24 4.33
C ILE A 69 -8.27 -1.85 3.88
N PHE A 70 -8.85 -0.88 4.57
CA PHE A 70 -10.10 -0.24 4.15
C PHE A 70 -9.84 0.69 2.97
N SER A 71 -10.82 0.81 2.06
CA SER A 71 -10.77 1.86 1.03
C SER A 71 -10.96 3.25 1.64
N SER A 72 -10.50 4.29 0.96
CA SER A 72 -10.65 5.68 1.41
C SER A 72 -12.11 6.10 1.64
N PHE A 73 -13.04 5.43 0.97
CA PHE A 73 -14.48 5.65 1.11
C PHE A 73 -15.06 5.14 2.44
N PHE A 74 -14.40 4.21 3.13
CA PHE A 74 -14.90 3.63 4.37
C PHE A 74 -15.19 4.71 5.41
N TYR A 75 -14.16 5.47 5.78
CA TYR A 75 -14.29 6.48 6.82
C TYR A 75 -15.22 7.61 6.38
N LYS A 76 -15.15 8.01 5.10
CA LYS A 76 -16.06 9.00 4.49
C LYS A 76 -17.54 8.61 4.63
N GLN A 77 -17.88 7.34 4.45
CA GLN A 77 -19.26 6.85 4.60
C GLN A 77 -19.65 6.64 6.06
N LEU A 78 -18.71 6.19 6.90
CA LEU A 78 -18.91 6.05 8.33
C LEU A 78 -19.32 7.39 8.96
N THR A 79 -18.58 8.47 8.64
CA THR A 79 -18.79 9.81 9.22
C THR A 79 -19.72 10.71 8.41
N ARG A 80 -20.42 10.17 7.40
CA ARG A 80 -21.43 10.93 6.65
C ARG A 80 -22.47 11.51 7.62
N ARG A 81 -22.80 12.80 7.48
CA ARG A 81 -23.86 13.42 8.28
C ARG A 81 -25.20 12.76 7.96
N ASP A 82 -25.99 12.54 9.00
CA ASP A 82 -27.37 12.07 8.88
C ASP A 82 -28.21 13.18 8.22
N ASN A 83 -29.23 12.80 7.46
CA ASN A 83 -30.11 13.76 6.80
C ASN A 83 -31.02 14.46 7.82
N ALA A 84 -31.50 15.67 7.51
CA ALA A 84 -32.40 16.44 8.39
C ALA A 84 -33.70 15.68 8.76
N SER A 85 -34.10 14.70 7.93
CA SER A 85 -35.25 13.81 8.16
C SER A 85 -34.97 12.64 9.11
N GLU A 86 -33.72 12.39 9.51
CA GLU A 86 -33.33 11.21 10.31
C GLU A 86 -33.42 11.42 11.84
N GLY A 87 -33.87 12.61 12.27
CA GLY A 87 -34.32 12.92 13.64
C GLY A 87 -33.26 12.79 14.76
N GLY A 88 -33.46 13.53 15.84
CA GLY A 88 -32.66 13.40 17.07
C GLY A 88 -32.92 12.06 17.76
N SER A 89 -32.21 11.01 17.32
CA SER A 89 -32.29 9.68 17.93
C SER A 89 -31.18 9.46 18.96
N SER A 90 -31.37 8.47 19.84
CA SER A 90 -30.40 8.08 20.87
C SER A 90 -29.02 7.77 20.27
N ASP A 91 -27.96 7.92 21.05
CA ASP A 91 -26.58 7.67 20.59
C ASP A 91 -26.39 6.25 20.03
N SER A 92 -27.05 5.25 20.64
CA SER A 92 -27.08 3.86 20.15
C SER A 92 -27.73 3.75 18.76
N CYS A 93 -28.86 4.43 18.52
CA CYS A 93 -29.52 4.44 17.22
C CYS A 93 -28.64 5.12 16.15
N GLN A 94 -28.00 6.24 16.48
CA GLN A 94 -27.06 6.90 15.57
C GLN A 94 -25.89 5.97 15.23
N ARG A 95 -25.26 5.37 16.24
CA ARG A 95 -24.15 4.41 16.07
C ARG A 95 -24.52 3.28 15.11
N GLN A 96 -25.67 2.66 15.31
CA GLN A 96 -26.15 1.57 14.45
C GLN A 96 -26.39 2.03 13.01
N ARG A 97 -26.96 3.23 12.80
CA ARG A 97 -27.12 3.79 11.45
C ARG A 97 -25.78 4.02 10.75
N ARG A 98 -24.77 4.54 11.46
CA ARG A 98 -23.43 4.74 10.89
C ARG A 98 -22.80 3.42 10.47
N HIS A 99 -22.88 2.41 11.34
CA HIS A 99 -22.39 1.06 11.06
C HIS A 99 -23.09 0.44 9.83
N GLN A 100 -24.43 0.57 9.75
CA GLN A 100 -25.23 0.03 8.65
C GLN A 100 -24.77 0.52 7.26
N ARG A 101 -24.25 1.76 7.16
CA ARG A 101 -23.73 2.32 5.91
C ARG A 101 -22.45 1.65 5.42
N VAL A 102 -21.66 1.09 6.33
CA VAL A 102 -20.34 0.50 6.04
C VAL A 102 -20.28 -1.00 6.30
N LYS A 103 -21.37 -1.62 6.76
CA LYS A 103 -21.44 -3.06 7.07
C LYS A 103 -20.94 -3.99 5.96
N THR A 104 -21.04 -3.56 4.70
CA THR A 104 -20.62 -4.39 3.56
C THR A 104 -19.12 -4.44 3.38
N TRP A 105 -18.36 -3.50 3.93
CA TRP A 105 -16.89 -3.49 3.85
C TRP A 105 -16.29 -4.72 4.53
N THR A 106 -16.92 -5.22 5.59
CA THR A 106 -16.48 -6.41 6.32
C THR A 106 -17.28 -7.66 5.98
N ARG A 107 -18.20 -7.64 5.00
CA ARG A 107 -19.14 -8.76 4.74
C ARG A 107 -18.48 -10.14 4.70
N HIS A 108 -17.28 -10.23 4.11
CA HIS A 108 -16.54 -11.48 3.90
C HIS A 108 -15.22 -11.54 4.67
N VAL A 109 -15.03 -10.69 5.69
CA VAL A 109 -13.82 -10.67 6.52
C VAL A 109 -14.18 -10.40 7.97
N ASP A 110 -13.62 -11.20 8.88
CA ASP A 110 -13.65 -10.89 10.30
C ASP A 110 -12.42 -10.05 10.64
N ILE A 111 -12.65 -8.76 10.92
CA ILE A 111 -11.58 -7.80 11.23
C ILE A 111 -10.96 -8.01 12.61
N PHE A 112 -11.62 -8.75 13.50
CA PHE A 112 -11.09 -9.05 14.83
C PHE A 112 -10.11 -10.23 14.83
N ASN A 113 -10.02 -10.97 13.71
CA ASN A 113 -8.99 -11.99 13.49
C ASN A 113 -7.76 -11.41 12.78
N LYS A 114 -7.73 -10.08 12.59
CA LYS A 114 -6.61 -9.36 11.98
C LYS A 114 -5.81 -8.69 13.06
N ASP A 115 -4.54 -8.50 12.78
CA ASP A 115 -3.62 -7.73 13.60
C ASP A 115 -3.62 -6.28 13.21
N PHE A 116 -3.75 -5.96 11.93
CA PHE A 116 -3.59 -4.58 11.46
C PHE A 116 -4.75 -4.17 10.58
N LEU A 117 -5.48 -3.13 10.99
CA LEU A 117 -6.50 -2.48 10.18
C LEU A 117 -6.00 -1.11 9.74
N PHE A 118 -5.76 -0.94 8.45
CA PHE A 118 -5.36 0.33 7.86
C PHE A 118 -6.59 1.08 7.39
N VAL A 119 -6.77 2.31 7.89
CA VAL A 119 -7.86 3.20 7.55
C VAL A 119 -7.28 4.49 6.98
N PRO A 120 -7.23 4.63 5.64
CA PRO A 120 -6.91 5.89 4.99
C PRO A 120 -8.00 6.91 5.27
N VAL A 121 -7.62 8.11 5.69
CA VAL A 121 -8.57 9.19 5.96
C VAL A 121 -8.17 10.45 5.20
N ASN A 122 -9.16 11.07 4.57
CA ASN A 122 -9.04 12.38 3.93
C ASN A 122 -10.00 13.37 4.58
N GLN A 123 -9.48 14.42 5.21
CA GLN A 123 -10.25 15.53 5.77
C GLN A 123 -9.63 16.85 5.32
N GLU A 124 -10.45 17.81 4.86
CA GLU A 124 -9.96 19.13 4.42
C GLU A 124 -8.81 19.05 3.38
N ALA A 125 -8.89 18.10 2.44
CA ALA A 125 -7.87 17.81 1.43
C ALA A 125 -6.51 17.35 2.01
N HIS A 126 -6.51 16.82 3.24
CA HIS A 126 -5.34 16.27 3.90
C HIS A 126 -5.49 14.76 4.14
N TRP A 127 -4.56 13.98 3.58
CA TRP A 127 -4.48 12.54 3.76
C TRP A 127 -3.65 12.18 5.00
N TYR A 128 -4.19 11.29 5.82
CA TYR A 128 -3.48 10.67 6.94
C TYR A 128 -3.96 9.22 7.16
N LEU A 129 -3.18 8.42 7.89
CA LEU A 129 -3.39 6.98 8.01
C LEU A 129 -3.66 6.58 9.46
N VAL A 130 -4.86 6.09 9.76
CA VAL A 130 -5.09 5.42 11.04
C VAL A 130 -4.74 3.93 10.91
N VAL A 131 -3.96 3.40 11.84
CA VAL A 131 -3.71 1.96 11.95
C VAL A 131 -4.24 1.47 13.29
N ILE A 132 -5.22 0.57 13.26
CA ILE A 132 -5.73 -0.12 14.46
C ILE A 132 -4.95 -1.43 14.57
N CYS A 133 -4.31 -1.64 15.71
CA CYS A 133 -3.46 -2.80 15.95
C CYS A 133 -4.15 -3.74 16.92
N PHE A 134 -4.15 -5.05 16.63
CA PHE A 134 -4.69 -6.15 17.41
C PHE A 134 -6.13 -5.94 17.94
N PRO A 135 -7.09 -5.54 17.10
CA PRO A 135 -8.48 -5.25 17.50
C PRO A 135 -9.20 -6.41 18.22
N GLY A 136 -8.73 -7.65 18.05
CA GLY A 136 -9.32 -8.83 18.70
C GLY A 136 -8.79 -9.14 20.10
N LEU A 137 -7.61 -8.65 20.48
CA LEU A 137 -6.96 -9.02 21.75
C LEU A 137 -7.57 -8.27 22.92
N ASP A 138 -7.91 -8.97 24.01
CA ASP A 138 -8.48 -8.36 25.22
C ASP A 138 -7.43 -7.62 26.06
N GLU A 139 -6.20 -8.14 26.12
CA GLU A 139 -5.09 -7.56 26.86
C GLU A 139 -3.79 -7.57 26.04
N PRO A 140 -2.83 -6.67 26.34
CA PRO A 140 -1.50 -6.73 25.75
C PRO A 140 -0.84 -8.08 26.03
N GLN A 141 -0.47 -8.80 24.98
CA GLN A 141 0.27 -10.05 25.09
C GLN A 141 1.74 -9.83 24.78
N LEU A 142 2.61 -10.39 25.63
CA LEU A 142 4.04 -10.46 25.39
C LEU A 142 4.35 -11.82 24.76
N GLU A 143 4.89 -11.81 23.55
CA GLU A 143 5.39 -13.02 22.89
C GLU A 143 6.91 -12.93 22.71
N ASP A 144 7.57 -14.08 22.79
CA ASP A 144 9.01 -14.21 22.53
C ASP A 144 9.29 -13.97 21.04
N TRP A 145 10.22 -13.04 20.75
CA TRP A 145 10.69 -12.82 19.39
C TRP A 145 11.71 -13.89 19.01
N VAL A 146 11.25 -14.94 18.32
CA VAL A 146 12.15 -15.78 17.54
C VAL A 146 12.39 -15.03 16.23
N GLY A 147 13.53 -14.32 16.16
CA GLY A 147 13.93 -13.64 14.93
C GLY A 147 13.91 -14.61 13.74
N ALA A 148 13.79 -14.06 12.52
CA ALA A 148 13.96 -14.85 11.31
C ALA A 148 15.25 -15.67 11.46
N ALA A 149 15.13 -16.99 11.45
CA ALA A 149 16.24 -17.90 11.63
C ALA A 149 17.35 -17.53 10.64
N GLN A 150 18.46 -17.01 11.13
CA GLN A 150 19.70 -17.07 10.38
C GLN A 150 20.14 -18.53 10.43
N GLU A 151 20.09 -19.20 9.28
CA GLU A 151 20.78 -20.46 9.06
C GLU A 151 22.24 -20.30 9.56
N PRO A 152 22.75 -21.22 10.39
CA PRO A 152 24.12 -21.12 10.89
C PRO A 152 25.09 -21.37 9.73
N ASP A 153 25.76 -20.32 9.29
CA ASP A 153 26.93 -20.41 8.40
C ASP A 153 28.11 -20.93 9.22
N GLU A 154 28.58 -22.13 8.90
CA GLU A 154 29.73 -22.74 9.52
C GLU A 154 31.00 -21.94 9.20
N THR A 155 31.57 -21.39 10.27
CA THR A 155 32.92 -20.85 10.38
C THR A 155 33.97 -21.60 9.55
N LYS A 156 34.71 -20.86 8.72
CA LYS A 156 36.13 -21.15 8.42
C LYS A 156 36.99 -19.92 8.69
N GLU A 157 37.91 -20.09 9.64
CA GLU A 157 38.97 -19.16 10.05
C GLU A 157 39.94 -18.78 8.91
N CYS A 158 40.45 -17.53 8.92
CA CYS A 158 41.88 -17.26 9.18
C CYS A 158 42.27 -15.75 9.20
N LYS A 159 42.78 -15.32 10.36
CA LYS A 159 43.98 -14.52 10.68
C LYS A 159 44.38 -13.26 9.85
N SER A 160 44.21 -12.10 10.52
CA SER A 160 45.19 -11.04 10.85
C SER A 160 46.19 -10.49 9.81
N SER A 161 46.03 -9.21 9.46
CA SER A 161 47.13 -8.21 9.40
C SER A 161 46.59 -6.78 9.41
N ASN A 162 47.22 -5.91 10.21
CA ASN A 162 46.90 -4.48 10.41
C ASN A 162 47.36 -3.59 9.24
N ASP A 163 46.55 -2.60 8.85
CA ASP A 163 46.92 -1.17 8.72
C ASP A 163 45.69 -0.29 8.38
N PRO A 164 45.73 1.04 8.64
CA PRO A 164 44.54 1.86 8.87
C PRO A 164 44.18 2.78 7.68
N ALA A 165 42.93 2.72 7.21
CA ALA A 165 42.25 3.84 6.54
C ALA A 165 40.79 3.50 6.21
N GLU A 166 39.90 4.45 6.58
CA GLU A 166 38.52 4.65 6.11
C GLU A 166 37.57 3.44 6.10
N THR A 167 36.67 3.37 7.09
CA THR A 167 35.32 2.85 6.83
C THR A 167 34.28 3.53 7.70
N LEU A 168 33.32 4.13 7.01
CA LEU A 168 32.06 4.66 7.48
C LEU A 168 31.19 3.47 7.95
N GLU A 169 31.05 3.27 9.26
CA GLU A 169 30.04 2.34 9.80
C GLU A 169 28.86 3.11 10.39
N SER A 170 27.72 2.85 9.76
CA SER A 170 26.36 3.12 10.18
C SER A 170 26.08 2.46 11.54
N LEU A 171 26.00 3.28 12.59
CA LEU A 171 25.39 2.86 13.85
C LEU A 171 23.90 3.18 13.82
N ASP A 172 23.09 2.12 13.78
CA ASP A 172 21.64 2.16 13.92
C ASP A 172 21.27 2.48 15.39
N PRO A 173 20.60 3.61 15.71
CA PRO A 173 20.44 4.04 17.10
C PRO A 173 19.29 3.35 17.87
N SER A 174 18.70 2.26 17.37
CA SER A 174 17.39 1.77 17.87
C SER A 174 17.38 0.45 18.64
N VAL A 175 18.50 0.02 19.24
CA VAL A 175 18.48 -1.10 20.20
C VAL A 175 18.82 -0.59 21.60
N SER A 176 17.81 -0.41 22.46
CA SER A 176 18.04 -0.30 23.90
C SER A 176 18.10 -1.71 24.48
N MET A 177 19.30 -2.19 24.80
CA MET A 177 19.50 -3.44 25.54
C MET A 177 19.24 -3.21 27.02
N ASP A 178 18.49 -4.09 27.68
CA ASP A 178 18.70 -4.30 29.11
C ASP A 178 20.03 -5.06 29.28
N ALA A 179 20.81 -4.69 30.30
CA ALA A 179 22.15 -5.24 30.51
C ALA A 179 22.16 -6.54 31.34
N GLU A 180 21.00 -7.19 31.56
CA GLU A 180 20.92 -8.40 32.38
C GLU A 180 20.28 -9.61 31.68
N THR A 181 19.58 -9.43 30.56
CA THR A 181 18.87 -10.55 29.93
C THR A 181 18.84 -10.57 28.40
N GLY A 182 19.25 -9.51 27.71
CA GLY A 182 19.37 -9.51 26.24
C GLY A 182 18.06 -9.80 25.50
N ARG A 183 16.89 -9.53 26.12
CA ARG A 183 15.57 -9.82 25.54
C ARG A 183 15.00 -8.61 24.81
N ALA A 184 14.53 -8.82 23.58
CA ALA A 184 13.69 -7.87 22.86
C ALA A 184 12.21 -8.18 23.18
N PHE A 185 11.47 -7.19 23.66
CA PHE A 185 10.10 -7.38 24.17
C PHE A 185 9.05 -6.80 23.21
N ARG A 186 7.94 -7.53 23.04
CA ARG A 186 6.69 -7.01 22.43
C ARG A 186 5.81 -6.40 23.53
N LYS A 187 5.61 -5.09 23.48
CA LYS A 187 4.52 -4.44 24.20
C LYS A 187 3.51 -3.98 23.15
N SER A 188 2.25 -4.31 23.33
CA SER A 188 1.16 -3.92 22.44
C SER A 188 0.55 -2.61 22.91
N VAL A 189 0.65 -1.56 22.10
CA VAL A 189 -0.08 -0.31 22.29
C VAL A 189 -0.60 0.22 20.95
N TRP A 190 -1.85 -0.13 20.72
CA TRP A 190 -2.94 0.54 20.01
C TRP A 190 -2.71 1.90 19.30
N GLY A 191 -3.14 1.96 18.03
CA GLY A 191 -3.79 3.12 17.38
C GLY A 191 -2.94 4.35 17.02
N TYR A 192 -2.67 4.58 15.73
CA TYR A 192 -1.82 5.71 15.27
C TYR A 192 -2.60 6.85 14.57
N THR A 193 -2.41 8.13 14.97
CA THR A 193 -2.33 9.42 14.19
C THR A 193 -2.46 10.68 15.08
N ALA A 194 -1.83 11.79 14.69
CA ALA A 194 -1.92 13.11 15.34
C ALA A 194 -3.12 13.91 14.88
N ALA A 195 -3.83 14.51 15.83
CA ALA A 195 -3.75 15.94 16.20
C ALA A 195 -4.96 16.23 17.11
N ILE A 196 -4.93 17.33 17.85
CA ILE A 196 -6.03 17.75 18.76
C ILE A 196 -7.40 17.87 18.04
N ARG A 197 -7.42 17.91 16.69
CA ARG A 197 -8.63 17.86 15.83
C ARG A 197 -9.14 16.45 15.48
N HIS A 198 -8.40 15.38 15.79
CA HIS A 198 -8.73 13.99 15.41
C HIS A 198 -9.32 13.13 16.54
N CYS A 199 -9.57 13.68 17.74
CA CYS A 199 -10.27 12.94 18.81
C CYS A 199 -11.60 12.34 18.29
N LEU A 200 -12.34 13.09 17.45
CA LEU A 200 -13.57 12.61 16.82
C LEU A 200 -13.35 11.41 15.90
N VAL A 201 -12.19 11.31 15.24
CA VAL A 201 -11.85 10.17 14.36
C VAL A 201 -11.79 8.89 15.16
N PHE A 202 -11.05 8.93 16.27
CA PHE A 202 -10.97 7.80 17.19
C PHE A 202 -12.35 7.47 17.77
N CYS A 203 -13.14 8.46 18.18
CA CYS A 203 -14.50 8.23 18.64
C CYS A 203 -15.37 7.51 17.61
N PHE A 204 -15.32 7.88 16.33
CA PHE A 204 -16.07 7.19 15.28
C PHE A 204 -15.58 5.76 15.04
N LEU A 205 -14.26 5.55 15.06
CA LEU A 205 -13.66 4.23 14.88
C LEU A 205 -13.95 3.30 16.08
N TYR A 206 -13.88 3.79 17.31
CA TYR A 206 -14.25 3.04 18.52
C TYR A 206 -15.71 2.61 18.45
N ARG A 207 -16.62 3.54 18.12
CA ARG A 207 -18.04 3.24 17.94
C ARG A 207 -18.30 2.24 16.82
N TYR A 208 -17.54 2.32 15.73
CA TYR A 208 -17.59 1.34 14.65
C TYR A 208 -17.16 -0.05 15.13
N LEU A 209 -16.03 -0.16 15.84
CA LEU A 209 -15.52 -1.42 16.38
C LEU A 209 -16.50 -2.03 17.38
N GLN A 210 -17.11 -1.23 18.26
CA GLN A 210 -18.15 -1.70 19.19
C GLN A 210 -19.32 -2.34 18.42
N SER A 211 -19.87 -1.66 17.41
CA SER A 211 -20.98 -2.20 16.62
C SER A 211 -20.58 -3.41 15.76
N GLU A 212 -19.39 -3.41 15.17
CA GLU A 212 -18.91 -4.57 14.42
C GLU A 212 -18.67 -5.77 15.35
N TRP A 213 -18.18 -5.54 16.58
CA TRP A 213 -18.00 -6.59 17.58
C TRP A 213 -19.34 -7.19 18.00
N GLU A 214 -20.33 -6.36 18.30
CA GLU A 214 -21.70 -6.80 18.60
C GLU A 214 -22.26 -7.68 17.48
N VAL A 215 -22.06 -7.29 16.21
CA VAL A 215 -22.51 -8.07 15.04
C VAL A 215 -21.74 -9.38 14.88
N ARG A 216 -20.44 -9.41 15.17
CA ARG A 216 -19.56 -10.59 14.93
C ARG A 216 -19.53 -11.60 16.07
N ARG A 217 -19.61 -11.10 17.30
CA ARG A 217 -19.42 -11.89 18.52
C ARG A 217 -20.71 -12.05 19.33
N GLY A 218 -21.76 -11.27 19.04
CA GLY A 218 -23.02 -11.31 19.77
C GLY A 218 -22.93 -10.80 21.22
N SER A 219 -21.80 -10.23 21.59
CA SER A 219 -21.53 -9.64 22.91
C SER A 219 -21.19 -8.15 22.76
N SER A 220 -21.30 -7.39 23.84
CA SER A 220 -20.82 -6.00 23.85
C SER A 220 -19.40 -5.96 24.39
N ARG A 221 -18.55 -5.14 23.76
CA ARG A 221 -17.18 -4.87 24.19
C ARG A 221 -16.91 -3.39 24.06
N ASP A 222 -16.29 -2.80 25.08
CA ASP A 222 -15.87 -1.42 25.02
C ASP A 222 -14.53 -1.28 24.29
N PHE A 223 -14.47 -0.30 23.39
CA PHE A 223 -13.28 0.11 22.65
C PHE A 223 -12.93 1.57 22.96
N GLY A 224 -13.41 2.10 24.09
CA GLY A 224 -13.08 3.45 24.56
C GLY A 224 -11.58 3.63 24.82
N PRO A 225 -11.16 4.88 25.13
CA PRO A 225 -9.75 5.25 25.28
C PRO A 225 -8.96 4.41 26.30
N ASP A 226 -9.64 3.89 27.33
CA ASP A 226 -9.02 3.08 28.38
C ASP A 226 -8.67 1.67 27.90
N GLN A 227 -9.50 1.11 27.01
CA GLN A 227 -9.34 -0.23 26.43
C GLN A 227 -8.47 -0.21 25.18
N LEU A 228 -8.68 0.79 24.33
CA LEU A 228 -8.04 0.95 23.03
C LEU A 228 -7.33 2.32 23.00
N LYS A 229 -6.09 2.36 23.51
CA LYS A 229 -5.31 3.61 23.58
C LYS A 229 -5.12 4.22 22.18
N SER A 230 -5.09 5.54 22.10
CA SER A 230 -4.73 6.26 20.87
C SER A 230 -3.43 7.02 21.10
N SER A 231 -2.57 7.06 20.09
CA SER A 231 -1.29 7.76 20.16
C SER A 231 -0.90 8.39 18.83
N HIS A 232 -0.05 9.41 18.91
CA HIS A 232 0.58 10.00 17.75
C HIS A 232 1.98 9.42 17.54
N CYS A 233 2.18 8.76 16.40
CA CYS A 233 3.51 8.33 15.99
C CYS A 233 4.35 9.50 15.54
N GLN A 234 5.60 9.53 15.99
CA GLN A 234 6.57 10.46 15.47
C GLN A 234 7.15 9.87 14.18
N VAL A 235 6.53 10.15 13.04
CA VAL A 235 6.93 9.66 11.70
C VAL A 235 7.62 10.77 10.88
N PRO A 236 8.30 10.44 9.77
CA PRO A 236 8.87 11.46 8.88
C PRO A 236 7.75 12.35 8.32
N LEU A 237 7.87 13.67 8.48
CA LEU A 237 6.84 14.62 8.04
C LEU A 237 7.14 15.19 6.65
N GLN A 238 6.07 15.49 5.91
CA GLN A 238 6.17 16.19 4.62
C GLN A 238 6.74 17.61 4.79
N ASP A 239 7.48 18.07 3.79
CA ASP A 239 8.06 19.42 3.71
C ASP A 239 7.37 20.31 2.66
N ASN A 240 6.27 19.82 2.08
CA ASN A 240 5.44 20.53 1.11
C ASN A 240 3.95 20.36 1.44
N SER A 241 3.08 21.03 0.68
CA SER A 241 1.64 21.05 0.92
C SER A 241 0.87 19.89 0.27
N SER A 242 1.43 19.21 -0.74
CA SER A 242 0.67 18.30 -1.62
C SER A 242 0.92 16.82 -1.41
N ASP A 243 1.99 16.44 -0.71
CA ASP A 243 2.50 15.06 -0.70
C ASP A 243 1.94 14.19 0.43
N CYS A 244 0.99 14.67 1.23
CA CYS A 244 0.41 13.93 2.35
C CYS A 244 -0.10 12.53 1.94
N GLY A 245 -0.67 12.41 0.74
CA GLY A 245 -1.07 11.12 0.17
C GLY A 245 0.11 10.19 -0.13
N LEU A 246 1.25 10.70 -0.59
CA LEU A 246 2.45 9.87 -0.83
C LEU A 246 3.06 9.38 0.49
N TYR A 247 3.08 10.24 1.51
CA TYR A 247 3.52 9.84 2.85
C TYR A 247 2.62 8.75 3.43
N LEU A 248 1.29 8.87 3.27
CA LEU A 248 0.34 7.81 3.61
C LEU A 248 0.71 6.47 2.96
N LEU A 249 0.94 6.48 1.64
CA LEU A 249 1.34 5.27 0.90
C LEU A 249 2.72 4.75 1.34
N GLN A 250 3.65 5.63 1.71
CA GLN A 250 4.96 5.24 2.24
C GLN A 250 4.86 4.60 3.62
N TYR A 251 4.02 5.11 4.52
CA TYR A 251 3.80 4.49 5.82
C TYR A 251 3.28 3.07 5.68
N VAL A 252 2.29 2.85 4.82
CA VAL A 252 1.75 1.50 4.59
C VAL A 252 2.80 0.59 3.96
N GLU A 253 3.55 1.06 2.97
CA GLU A 253 4.58 0.24 2.33
C GLU A 253 5.69 -0.16 3.30
N CYS A 254 6.21 0.78 4.11
CA CYS A 254 7.20 0.47 5.14
C CYS A 254 6.64 -0.54 6.15
N PHE A 255 5.41 -0.33 6.62
CA PHE A 255 4.77 -1.23 7.58
C PHE A 255 4.56 -2.64 7.02
N LEU A 256 4.17 -2.78 5.75
CA LEU A 256 3.94 -4.09 5.15
C LEU A 256 5.25 -4.83 4.78
N LYS A 257 6.36 -4.11 4.62
CA LYS A 257 7.69 -4.72 4.39
C LYS A 257 8.31 -5.21 5.70
N ASP A 258 8.27 -4.36 6.71
CA ASP A 258 8.79 -4.64 8.04
C ASP A 258 7.80 -4.09 9.07
N PRO A 259 6.85 -4.94 9.54
CA PRO A 259 5.85 -4.51 10.51
C PRO A 259 6.51 -3.98 11.77
N VAL A 260 5.96 -2.89 12.29
CA VAL A 260 6.43 -2.35 13.56
C VAL A 260 6.12 -3.35 14.68
N VAL A 261 7.17 -3.92 15.28
CA VAL A 261 7.06 -4.96 16.31
C VAL A 261 7.12 -4.42 17.75
N HIS A 262 7.47 -3.14 17.92
CA HIS A 262 7.51 -2.48 19.23
C HIS A 262 6.48 -1.34 19.27
N PHE A 263 5.64 -1.34 20.30
CA PHE A 263 4.61 -0.30 20.48
C PHE A 263 4.80 0.50 21.77
N ASP A 264 6.05 0.61 22.26
CA ASP A 264 6.34 1.52 23.36
C ASP A 264 5.99 2.96 22.97
N LEU A 265 5.15 3.60 23.78
CA LEU A 265 4.65 4.94 23.49
C LEU A 265 5.57 6.04 24.08
N PRO A 266 5.77 7.15 23.35
CA PRO A 266 5.30 7.41 21.99
C PRO A 266 6.14 6.65 20.96
N LEU A 267 5.48 6.08 19.94
CA LEU A 267 6.19 5.35 18.89
C LEU A 267 7.10 6.29 18.10
N GLN A 268 8.41 6.00 18.12
CA GLN A 268 9.44 6.84 17.50
C GLN A 268 9.90 6.27 16.17
N LEU A 269 9.30 6.74 15.09
CA LEU A 269 9.61 6.34 13.70
C LEU A 269 10.19 7.50 12.90
N ARG A 270 10.84 8.49 13.53
CA ARG A 270 11.24 9.75 12.86
C ARG A 270 12.23 9.53 11.71
N LYS A 271 12.96 8.42 11.74
CA LYS A 271 13.96 8.02 10.75
C LYS A 271 13.52 6.80 9.93
N TRP A 272 12.23 6.47 9.91
CA TRP A 272 11.72 5.26 9.27
C TRP A 272 12.02 5.17 7.77
N PHE A 273 12.06 6.32 7.10
CA PHE A 273 12.54 6.44 5.72
C PHE A 273 13.04 7.86 5.46
N SER A 274 13.89 8.01 4.45
CA SER A 274 14.35 9.33 4.01
C SER A 274 13.29 9.99 3.11
N ARG A 275 13.25 11.33 3.12
CA ARG A 275 12.33 12.09 2.25
C ARG A 275 12.61 11.87 0.76
N GLN A 276 13.83 11.46 0.41
CA GLN A 276 14.20 11.15 -0.97
C GLN A 276 13.37 10.01 -1.55
N VAL A 277 13.04 9.00 -0.75
CA VAL A 277 12.15 7.89 -1.16
C VAL A 277 10.80 8.45 -1.59
N VAL A 278 10.20 9.34 -0.79
CA VAL A 278 8.88 9.91 -1.11
C VAL A 278 8.93 10.81 -2.35
N ARG A 279 10.03 11.53 -2.59
CA ARG A 279 10.19 12.39 -3.77
C ARG A 279 10.13 11.61 -5.09
N GLN A 280 10.60 10.37 -5.10
CA GLN A 280 10.58 9.50 -6.28
C GLN A 280 9.25 8.76 -6.44
N LYS A 281 8.44 8.72 -5.37
CA LYS A 281 7.23 7.90 -5.29
C LYS A 281 6.15 8.23 -6.32
N ARG A 282 6.03 9.50 -6.74
CA ARG A 282 5.12 9.89 -7.83
C ARG A 282 5.46 9.18 -9.13
N ASP A 283 6.75 9.14 -9.47
CA ASP A 283 7.24 8.50 -10.69
C ASP A 283 7.19 6.97 -10.57
N GLU A 284 7.48 6.42 -9.40
CA GLU A 284 7.34 4.99 -9.12
C GLU A 284 5.90 4.51 -9.36
N ILE A 285 4.91 5.19 -8.78
CA ILE A 285 3.49 4.84 -8.95
C ILE A 285 3.07 5.01 -10.42
N ARG A 286 3.50 6.09 -11.08
CA ARG A 286 3.20 6.34 -12.50
C ARG A 286 3.77 5.22 -13.37
N ASN A 287 5.05 4.90 -13.20
CA ASN A 287 5.73 3.85 -13.96
C ASN A 287 5.10 2.48 -13.69
N LEU A 288 4.70 2.19 -12.45
CA LEU A 288 3.97 0.97 -12.12
C LEU A 288 2.66 0.86 -12.91
N ILE A 289 1.83 1.91 -12.91
CA ILE A 289 0.55 1.91 -13.64
C ILE A 289 0.80 1.70 -15.15
N LEU A 290 1.78 2.40 -15.72
CA LEU A 290 2.13 2.27 -17.13
C LEU A 290 2.72 0.89 -17.46
N ASN A 291 3.47 0.27 -16.55
CA ASN A 291 3.97 -1.09 -16.72
C ASN A 291 2.85 -2.12 -16.67
N LEU A 292 1.93 -2.01 -15.70
CA LEU A 292 0.73 -2.85 -15.64
C LEU A 292 -0.13 -2.69 -16.91
N TYR A 293 -0.22 -1.48 -17.44
CA TYR A 293 -0.91 -1.19 -18.68
C TYR A 293 -0.28 -1.92 -19.88
N ARG A 294 1.05 -1.95 -19.97
CA ARG A 294 1.79 -2.69 -21.02
C ARG A 294 1.59 -4.19 -20.97
N CYS A 295 1.41 -4.74 -19.77
CA CYS A 295 1.20 -6.17 -19.56
C CYS A 295 -0.25 -6.61 -19.85
N LEU A 296 -1.15 -5.71 -20.23
CA LEU A 296 -2.52 -6.09 -20.59
C LEU A 296 -2.58 -6.84 -21.93
N PRO A 297 -3.39 -7.90 -22.04
CA PRO A 297 -3.60 -8.60 -23.30
C PRO A 297 -4.10 -7.65 -24.39
N GLY A 298 -3.46 -7.66 -25.57
CA GLY A 298 -3.86 -6.82 -26.72
C GLY A 298 -3.14 -5.48 -26.86
N PHE A 299 -2.20 -5.15 -25.96
CA PHE A 299 -1.38 -3.92 -26.05
C PHE A 299 -0.66 -3.75 -27.41
N GLU A 300 -0.26 -4.86 -28.04
CA GLU A 300 0.49 -4.85 -29.29
C GLU A 300 -0.33 -4.35 -30.50
N TYR A 301 -1.67 -4.41 -30.43
CA TYR A 301 -2.58 -4.10 -31.55
C TYR A 301 -3.29 -2.75 -31.45
N ASP A 302 -3.15 -2.01 -30.34
CA ASP A 302 -3.90 -0.77 -30.13
C ASP A 302 -3.04 0.49 -30.37
N VAL A 303 -3.24 1.09 -31.55
CA VAL A 303 -2.58 2.31 -32.02
C VAL A 303 -2.83 3.50 -31.08
N ARG A 304 -3.98 3.55 -30.38
CA ARG A 304 -4.32 4.63 -29.43
C ARG A 304 -3.52 4.51 -28.12
N GLN A 305 -3.21 3.29 -27.69
CA GLN A 305 -2.44 3.02 -26.46
C GLN A 305 -0.96 3.43 -26.62
N ARG A 306 -0.39 3.24 -27.82
CA ARG A 306 0.99 3.65 -28.13
C ARG A 306 1.18 5.17 -28.17
N ALA A 307 0.19 5.93 -28.65
CA ALA A 307 0.25 7.40 -28.71
C ALA A 307 0.24 8.05 -27.30
N ILE A 308 -0.48 7.45 -26.35
CA ILE A 308 -0.54 7.90 -24.96
C ILE A 308 0.80 7.65 -24.26
N PHE A 309 1.41 6.51 -24.51
CA PHE A 309 2.73 6.20 -23.98
C PHE A 309 3.80 7.19 -24.48
N ARG A 310 3.82 7.49 -25.79
CA ARG A 310 4.74 8.47 -26.38
C ARG A 310 4.62 9.88 -25.80
N SER A 311 3.44 10.28 -25.33
CA SER A 311 3.23 11.62 -24.76
C SER A 311 3.58 11.73 -23.28
N HIS A 312 3.60 10.62 -22.52
CA HIS A 312 3.75 10.66 -21.05
C HIS A 312 5.00 9.93 -20.52
N ALA A 313 5.73 9.17 -21.35
CA ALA A 313 6.96 8.47 -20.95
C ALA A 313 8.13 8.68 -21.96
N PRO A 314 8.50 9.92 -22.36
CA PRO A 314 9.51 10.16 -23.39
C PRO A 314 10.92 9.65 -23.02
N LYS A 315 11.24 9.51 -21.71
CA LYS A 315 12.54 9.02 -21.25
C LYS A 315 12.75 7.51 -21.44
N LEU A 316 11.68 6.72 -21.55
CA LEU A 316 11.78 5.26 -21.76
C LEU A 316 11.95 4.85 -23.23
N GLU A 317 11.72 5.76 -24.17
CA GLU A 317 11.74 5.49 -25.61
C GLU A 317 13.12 5.03 -26.13
N ARG A 318 14.22 5.49 -25.51
CA ARG A 318 15.58 5.05 -25.90
C ARG A 318 15.86 3.59 -25.56
N ILE A 319 15.33 3.13 -24.43
CA ILE A 319 15.52 1.75 -23.96
C ILE A 319 14.57 0.83 -24.72
N GLU A 320 13.35 1.26 -24.99
CA GLU A 320 12.36 0.46 -25.73
C GLU A 320 12.68 0.31 -27.21
N ASN A 321 13.19 1.35 -27.88
CA ASN A 321 13.69 1.21 -29.25
C ASN A 321 14.87 0.24 -29.29
N ALA A 322 15.78 0.27 -28.31
CA ALA A 322 16.89 -0.68 -28.24
C ALA A 322 16.40 -2.12 -27.99
N ILE A 323 15.43 -2.33 -27.08
CA ILE A 323 14.87 -3.66 -26.80
C ILE A 323 14.06 -4.19 -27.98
N LEU A 324 13.22 -3.36 -28.62
CA LEU A 324 12.43 -3.77 -29.77
C LEU A 324 13.33 -4.09 -30.98
N ILE A 325 14.37 -3.28 -31.23
CA ILE A 325 15.40 -3.57 -32.24
C ILE A 325 16.11 -4.88 -31.90
N LEU A 326 16.48 -5.11 -30.63
CA LEU A 326 17.13 -6.35 -30.21
C LEU A 326 16.21 -7.57 -30.39
N MET A 327 14.92 -7.45 -30.07
CA MET A 327 13.95 -8.53 -30.28
C MET A 327 13.70 -8.81 -31.75
N ILE A 328 13.65 -7.78 -32.60
CA ILE A 328 13.55 -7.93 -34.06
C ILE A 328 14.80 -8.62 -34.61
N LEU A 329 15.99 -8.19 -34.18
CA LEU A 329 17.26 -8.80 -34.59
C LEU A 329 17.35 -10.27 -34.13
N ILE A 330 16.97 -10.58 -32.89
CA ILE A 330 16.93 -11.96 -32.38
C ILE A 330 15.94 -12.81 -33.20
N SER A 331 14.78 -12.26 -33.57
CA SER A 331 13.79 -12.95 -34.41
C SER A 331 14.32 -13.21 -35.82
N GLN A 332 15.00 -12.22 -36.42
CA GLN A 332 15.64 -12.36 -37.74
C GLN A 332 16.77 -13.40 -37.72
N VAL A 333 17.60 -13.41 -36.67
CA VAL A 333 18.66 -14.41 -36.49
C VAL A 333 18.09 -15.81 -36.30
N LYS A 334 17.04 -15.99 -35.49
CA LYS A 334 16.35 -17.28 -35.34
C LYS A 334 15.76 -17.78 -36.66
N LYS A 335 15.17 -16.89 -37.46
CA LYS A 335 14.61 -17.23 -38.77
C LYS A 335 15.70 -17.67 -39.74
N SER A 336 16.84 -16.97 -39.77
CA SER A 336 18.00 -17.35 -40.59
C SER A 336 18.61 -18.70 -40.16
N PHE A 337 18.65 -19.00 -38.86
CA PHE A 337 19.10 -20.30 -38.36
C PHE A 337 18.15 -21.45 -38.72
N GLN A 338 16.84 -21.22 -38.68
CA GLN A 338 15.86 -22.22 -39.12
C GLN A 338 15.97 -22.47 -40.63
N GLU A 339 16.07 -21.41 -41.45
CA GLU A 339 16.20 -21.54 -42.91
C GLU A 339 17.50 -22.26 -43.32
N ASN A 340 18.61 -22.03 -42.62
CA ASN A 340 19.88 -22.75 -42.86
C ASN A 340 19.87 -24.20 -42.34
N SER A 341 19.06 -24.52 -41.33
CA SER A 341 18.91 -25.91 -40.84
C SER A 341 18.18 -26.83 -41.82
N TYR A 342 17.39 -26.29 -42.76
CA TYR A 342 16.71 -27.09 -43.79
C TYR A 342 17.61 -27.43 -44.99
N PHE A 343 18.77 -26.77 -45.14
CA PHE A 343 19.74 -27.06 -46.20
C PHE A 343 20.83 -28.07 -45.82
N LEU A 344 20.92 -28.45 -44.55
CA LEU A 344 21.85 -29.48 -44.04
C LEU A 344 21.09 -30.74 -43.61
N LYS A 345 20.36 -31.37 -44.54
CA LYS A 345 20.05 -32.80 -44.43
C LYS A 345 21.16 -33.61 -45.11
N PRO A 346 21.77 -34.60 -44.44
CA PRO A 346 22.79 -35.42 -45.09
C PRO A 346 22.12 -36.29 -46.17
N MET A 347 22.59 -36.16 -47.42
CA MET A 347 22.47 -37.26 -48.37
C MET A 347 23.45 -38.34 -47.92
N CYS A 348 22.94 -39.36 -47.23
CA CYS A 348 23.60 -40.65 -47.12
C CYS A 348 22.69 -41.73 -47.68
N SER A 349 23.33 -42.55 -48.51
CA SER A 349 22.86 -43.63 -49.36
C SER A 349 22.26 -44.80 -48.61
#